data_AF-A0A1H8YQY1-F1
#
_entry.id   AF-A0A1H8YQY1-F1
#
_cell.length_a   1.000
_cell.length_b   1.000
_cell.length_c   1.000
_cell.angle_alpha   90.00
_cell.angle_beta   90.00
_cell.angle_gamma   90.00
#
_symmetry.space_group_name_H-M   'P 1'
#
loop_
_entity.id
_entity.type
_entity.pdbx_description
1 polymer ?
#
loop_
_entity_poly.entity_id
_entity_poly.type
_entity_poly.pdbx_seq_one_letter_code
_entity_poly.pdbx_strand_id
1 'polypeptide(L)'
;MTPHHSPSWQHTEDGLTLRLGRRADRVPSPIDDWLIGPEGIGTTADPTSDLIRLEGHLRGIGAELLSKVGTAETTISRSRNDLDNAAGPWWSLKARDQRKENSARLLDAIEEHTTAVSELDDIRELQNLVRQFVIGVDAPEGLLAESAAGWQRSPDLPASVITFDDEDAFLTADSRRTSDSQWGYPILGGDVFGHQWRRDGDDDEPDSRPLDRSGPWMLGYLERTGEIYVTRRGGYLLPQVWLLGAPFSAARAHEILTGIQPRMREPNSVILAAAAVAEALHDEHSGNTGSAA
;
A
#
# COMPACT_ATOMS: atom_id res chain seq x y z
N MET A 1 13.67 -9.60 -35.35
CA MET A 1 13.93 -8.98 -34.03
C MET A 1 13.85 -7.48 -34.22
N THR A 2 12.70 -6.89 -33.94
CA THR A 2 12.48 -5.43 -34.05
C THR A 2 12.49 -4.83 -32.65
N PRO A 3 13.45 -3.94 -32.33
CA PRO A 3 13.59 -3.32 -31.02
C PRO A 3 12.72 -2.06 -30.98
N HIS A 4 11.41 -2.16 -30.73
CA HIS A 4 10.51 -1.00 -30.88
C HIS A 4 9.49 -0.78 -29.75
N HIS A 5 9.66 -1.36 -28.55
CA HIS A 5 8.74 -1.13 -27.44
C HIS A 5 9.42 -0.58 -26.17
N SER A 6 10.67 -0.13 -26.24
CA SER A 6 11.30 0.56 -25.12
C SER A 6 10.73 1.98 -24.99
N PRO A 7 10.15 2.35 -23.83
CA PRO A 7 9.67 3.70 -23.61
C PRO A 7 10.80 4.73 -23.74
N SER A 8 10.52 5.89 -24.34
CA SER A 8 11.49 6.99 -24.41
C SER A 8 10.80 8.34 -24.24
N TRP A 9 11.45 9.27 -23.56
CA TRP A 9 10.99 10.66 -23.47
C TRP A 9 11.17 11.40 -24.80
N GLN A 10 10.22 12.27 -25.10
CA GLN A 10 10.32 13.28 -26.15
C GLN A 10 9.87 14.63 -25.57
N HIS A 11 10.76 15.63 -25.63
CA HIS A 11 10.43 17.00 -25.25
C HIS A 11 9.89 17.74 -26.48
N THR A 12 8.69 18.31 -26.36
CA THR A 12 8.08 19.14 -27.39
C THR A 12 7.80 20.54 -26.84
N GLU A 13 7.35 21.46 -27.71
CA GLU A 13 6.92 22.80 -27.27
C GLU A 13 5.68 22.74 -26.34
N ASP A 14 4.90 21.66 -26.45
CA ASP A 14 3.69 21.41 -25.66
C ASP A 14 3.96 20.62 -24.35
N GLY A 15 5.23 20.33 -24.04
CA GLY A 15 5.65 19.62 -22.83
C GLY A 15 6.23 18.23 -23.09
N LEU A 16 6.28 17.40 -22.04
CA LEU A 16 6.84 16.06 -22.11
C LEU A 16 5.87 15.06 -22.75
N THR A 17 6.40 14.17 -23.59
CA THR A 17 5.65 13.09 -24.23
C THR A 17 6.35 11.76 -24.01
N LEU A 18 5.59 10.73 -23.62
CA LEU A 18 6.06 9.36 -23.55
C LEU A 18 5.85 8.68 -24.89
N ARG A 19 6.93 8.22 -25.52
CA ARG A 19 6.85 7.46 -26.76
C ARG A 19 7.02 5.96 -26.50
N LEU A 20 6.05 5.18 -26.97
CA LEU A 20 6.06 3.72 -26.90
C LEU A 20 5.82 3.14 -28.31
N GLY A 21 6.91 2.77 -28.99
CA GLY A 21 6.86 2.38 -30.39
C GLY A 21 6.35 3.51 -31.28
N ARG A 22 5.15 3.32 -31.87
CA ARG A 22 4.49 4.35 -32.71
C ARG A 22 3.52 5.23 -31.94
N ARG A 23 3.17 4.86 -30.70
CA ARG A 23 2.30 5.65 -29.84
C ARG A 23 3.12 6.74 -29.16
N ALA A 24 2.50 7.90 -29.02
CA ALA A 24 3.04 9.04 -28.31
C ALA A 24 1.91 9.58 -27.43
N ASP A 25 2.08 9.45 -26.12
CA ASP A 25 1.09 9.83 -25.12
C ASP A 25 1.63 11.06 -24.39
N ARG A 26 0.90 12.18 -24.47
CA ARG A 26 1.31 13.44 -23.83
C ARG A 26 1.23 13.27 -22.31
N VAL A 27 2.29 13.66 -21.62
CA VAL A 27 2.30 13.66 -20.15
C VAL A 27 1.38 14.79 -19.66
N PRO A 28 0.42 14.53 -18.77
CA PRO A 28 -0.40 15.57 -18.16
C PRO A 28 0.45 16.66 -17.51
N SER A 29 0.07 17.93 -17.67
CA SER A 29 0.84 19.09 -17.16
C SER A 29 1.27 18.96 -15.70
N PRO A 30 0.40 18.54 -14.75
CA PRO A 30 0.85 18.39 -13.36
C PRO A 30 1.95 17.35 -13.18
N ILE A 31 1.96 16.28 -13.97
CA ILE A 31 3.02 15.26 -13.94
C ILE A 31 4.29 15.84 -14.57
N ASP A 32 4.16 16.57 -15.67
CA ASP A 32 5.28 17.22 -16.36
C ASP A 32 6.01 18.20 -15.42
N ASP A 33 5.25 19.05 -14.72
CA ASP A 33 5.80 20.02 -13.76
C ASP A 33 6.59 19.33 -12.63
N TRP A 34 6.11 18.18 -12.14
CA TRP A 34 6.81 17.40 -11.13
C TRP A 34 8.01 16.61 -11.66
N LEU A 35 8.09 16.35 -12.96
CA LEU A 35 9.22 15.66 -13.59
C LEU A 35 10.33 16.62 -14.02
N ILE A 36 9.98 17.73 -14.69
CA ILE A 36 10.97 18.64 -15.32
C ILE A 36 10.87 20.09 -14.85
N GLY A 37 9.92 20.43 -13.97
CA GLY A 37 9.82 21.76 -13.40
C GLY A 37 11.02 22.13 -12.52
N PRO A 38 11.14 23.41 -12.10
CA PRO A 38 12.28 23.89 -11.32
C PRO A 38 12.55 23.14 -10.02
N GLU A 39 11.48 22.60 -9.42
CA GLU A 39 11.51 21.81 -8.18
C GLU A 39 11.19 20.32 -8.44
N GLY A 40 11.11 19.91 -9.71
CA GLY A 40 10.79 18.54 -10.10
C GLY A 40 11.90 17.55 -9.76
N ILE A 41 11.56 16.26 -9.75
CA ILE A 41 12.49 15.17 -9.41
C ILE A 41 13.53 14.87 -10.51
N GLY A 42 13.43 15.57 -11.65
CA GLY A 42 14.22 15.37 -12.85
C GLY A 42 13.76 14.16 -13.68
N THR A 43 14.23 14.09 -14.92
CA THR A 43 14.06 12.92 -15.79
C THR A 43 15.41 12.27 -16.09
N THR A 44 15.38 10.97 -16.35
CA THR A 44 16.50 10.17 -16.83
C THR A 44 16.24 9.71 -18.27
N ALA A 45 17.09 8.85 -18.81
CA ALA A 45 16.84 8.23 -20.11
C ALA A 45 15.80 7.09 -20.03
N ASP A 46 15.36 6.69 -18.84
CA ASP A 46 14.38 5.62 -18.62
C ASP A 46 13.06 6.19 -18.06
N PRO A 47 12.07 6.46 -18.94
CA PRO A 47 10.77 6.97 -18.52
C PRO A 47 10.04 6.07 -17.54
N THR A 48 10.30 4.77 -17.61
CA THR A 48 9.66 3.80 -16.72
C THR A 48 10.12 4.05 -15.29
N SER A 49 11.43 4.09 -15.08
CA SER A 49 12.00 4.37 -13.77
C SER A 49 11.58 5.76 -13.26
N ASP A 50 11.51 6.77 -14.13
CA ASP A 50 11.12 8.12 -13.73
C ASP A 50 9.66 8.20 -13.22
N LEU A 51 8.71 7.56 -13.92
CA LEU A 51 7.30 7.56 -13.52
C LEU A 51 7.07 6.75 -12.23
N ILE A 52 7.73 5.59 -12.10
CA ILE A 52 7.66 4.80 -10.86
C ILE A 52 8.31 5.53 -9.70
N ARG A 53 9.45 6.21 -9.94
CA ARG A 53 10.11 7.04 -8.95
C ARG A 53 9.24 8.21 -8.52
N LEU A 54 8.54 8.86 -9.45
CA LEU A 54 7.59 9.92 -9.12
C LEU A 54 6.49 9.39 -8.21
N GLU A 55 5.86 8.27 -8.58
CA GLU A 55 4.81 7.66 -7.76
C GLU A 55 5.30 7.30 -6.35
N GLY A 56 6.48 6.68 -6.25
CA GLY A 56 7.10 6.35 -4.97
C GLY A 56 7.44 7.58 -4.14
N HIS A 57 7.90 8.66 -4.77
CA HIS A 57 8.15 9.93 -4.09
C HIS A 57 6.87 10.55 -3.53
N LEU A 58 5.79 10.56 -4.32
CA LEU A 58 4.48 11.04 -3.88
C LEU A 58 3.92 10.20 -2.72
N ARG A 59 4.13 8.87 -2.72
CA ARG A 59 3.76 8.02 -1.56
C ARG A 59 4.52 8.41 -0.30
N GLY A 60 5.82 8.68 -0.40
CA GLY A 60 6.61 9.17 0.73
C GLY A 60 6.07 10.49 1.30
N ILE A 61 5.75 11.46 0.44
CA ILE A 61 5.13 12.73 0.85
C ILE A 61 3.76 12.48 1.52
N GLY A 62 2.93 11.63 0.92
CA GLY A 62 1.62 11.26 1.47
C GLY A 62 1.72 10.63 2.86
N ALA A 63 2.70 9.75 3.09
CA ALA A 63 2.95 9.14 4.40
C ALA A 63 3.38 10.19 5.45
N GLU A 64 4.25 11.13 5.08
CA GLU A 64 4.65 12.24 5.96
C GLU A 64 3.46 13.13 6.34
N LEU A 65 2.63 13.49 5.36
CA LEU A 65 1.43 14.30 5.57
C LEU A 65 0.42 13.59 6.46
N LEU A 66 0.21 12.28 6.27
CA LEU A 66 -0.67 11.49 7.12
C LEU A 66 -0.20 11.47 8.58
N SER A 67 1.12 11.37 8.81
CA SER A 67 1.73 11.49 10.13
C SER A 67 1.49 12.88 10.77
N LYS A 68 1.62 13.95 9.97
CA LYS A 68 1.31 15.32 10.41
C LYS A 68 -0.17 15.47 10.80
N VAL A 69 -1.09 14.95 9.99
CA VAL A 69 -2.52 14.92 10.29
C VAL A 69 -2.79 14.24 11.63
N GLY A 70 -2.26 13.03 11.85
CA GLY A 70 -2.45 12.31 13.12
C GLY A 70 -1.85 13.02 14.34
N THR A 71 -0.70 13.68 14.17
CA THR A 71 -0.07 14.50 15.21
C THR A 71 -0.92 15.72 15.55
N ALA A 72 -1.46 16.41 14.54
CA ALA A 72 -2.34 17.54 14.71
C ALA A 72 -3.66 17.12 15.39
N GLU A 73 -4.26 15.99 15.00
CA GLU A 73 -5.48 15.45 15.65
C GLU A 73 -5.28 15.12 17.13
N THR A 74 -4.13 14.52 17.47
CA THR A 74 -3.76 14.26 18.87
C THR A 74 -3.61 15.56 19.65
N THR A 75 -3.03 16.59 19.02
CA THR A 75 -2.82 17.91 19.62
C THR A 75 -4.13 18.67 19.82
N ILE A 76 -5.04 18.62 18.84
CA ILE A 76 -6.40 19.16 18.92
C ILE A 76 -7.14 18.50 20.10
N SER A 77 -7.11 17.17 20.16
CA SER A 77 -7.79 16.40 21.21
C SER A 77 -7.27 16.74 22.60
N ARG A 78 -5.95 16.83 22.76
CA ARG A 78 -5.31 17.25 24.01
C ARG A 78 -5.68 18.69 24.38
N SER A 79 -5.60 19.62 23.43
CA SER A 79 -5.88 21.05 23.68
C SER A 79 -7.34 21.29 24.05
N ARG A 80 -8.29 20.54 23.47
CA ARG A 80 -9.70 20.56 23.89
C ARG A 80 -9.87 20.09 25.32
N ASN A 81 -9.26 18.95 25.67
CA ASN A 81 -9.28 18.44 27.04
C ASN A 81 -8.65 19.44 28.02
N ASP A 82 -7.56 20.10 27.66
CA ASP A 82 -6.90 21.10 28.51
C ASP A 82 -7.77 22.37 28.71
N LEU A 83 -8.55 22.76 27.70
CA LEU A 83 -9.52 23.86 27.81
C LEU A 83 -10.69 23.50 28.72
N ASP A 84 -11.24 22.30 28.57
CA ASP A 84 -12.35 21.80 29.40
C ASP A 84 -11.92 21.64 30.86
N ASN A 85 -10.68 21.19 31.09
CA ASN A 85 -10.09 20.98 32.41
C ASN A 85 -9.43 22.23 33.01
N ALA A 86 -9.42 23.37 32.31
CA ALA A 86 -8.92 24.64 32.85
C ALA A 86 -9.85 25.18 33.96
N ALA A 87 -9.83 24.49 35.10
CA ALA A 87 -10.50 24.84 36.33
C ALA A 87 -9.75 25.96 37.02
N GLY A 88 -10.31 27.16 36.96
CA GLY A 88 -9.80 28.32 37.65
C GLY A 88 -10.90 29.35 37.84
N PRO A 89 -10.90 30.12 38.94
CA PRO A 89 -11.85 31.21 39.09
C PRO A 89 -11.72 32.20 37.93
N TRP A 90 -12.85 32.66 37.39
CA TRP A 90 -12.89 33.58 36.24
C TRP A 90 -12.11 34.90 36.44
N TRP A 91 -11.82 35.25 37.70
CA TRP A 91 -11.06 36.43 38.11
C TRP A 91 -9.54 36.20 38.19
N SER A 92 -9.05 34.96 38.06
CA SER A 92 -7.62 34.66 38.07
C SER A 92 -6.99 35.00 36.73
N LEU A 93 -6.07 35.98 36.73
CA LEU A 93 -5.28 36.35 35.55
C LEU A 93 -4.52 35.14 34.98
N LYS A 94 -3.95 34.29 35.84
CA LYS A 94 -3.25 33.06 35.42
C LYS A 94 -4.17 32.08 34.70
N ALA A 95 -5.42 31.92 35.17
CA ALA A 95 -6.39 31.04 34.51
C ALA A 95 -6.82 31.61 33.15
N ARG A 96 -6.93 32.93 33.03
CA ARG A 96 -7.23 33.62 31.77
C ARG A 96 -6.09 33.48 30.77
N ASP A 97 -4.84 33.66 31.21
CA ASP A 97 -3.65 33.51 30.36
C ASP A 97 -3.49 32.07 29.88
N GLN A 98 -3.68 31.09 30.77
CA GLN A 98 -3.65 29.66 30.41
C GLN A 98 -4.71 29.31 29.36
N ARG A 99 -5.95 29.80 29.53
CA ARG A 99 -7.02 29.59 28.54
C ARG A 99 -6.69 30.23 27.21
N LYS A 100 -6.06 31.42 27.22
CA LYS A 100 -5.62 32.09 25.99
C LYS A 100 -4.53 31.29 25.28
N GLU A 101 -3.54 30.77 26.01
CA GLU A 101 -2.49 29.92 25.45
C GLU A 101 -3.05 28.62 24.88
N ASN A 102 -3.91 27.92 25.63
CA ASN A 102 -4.53 26.68 25.17
C ASN A 102 -5.44 26.92 23.96
N SER A 103 -6.15 28.05 23.92
CA SER A 103 -6.97 28.43 22.76
C SER A 103 -6.10 28.76 21.54
N ALA A 104 -4.94 29.41 21.72
CA ALA A 104 -4.01 29.67 20.62
C ALA A 104 -3.44 28.35 20.07
N ARG A 105 -2.95 27.46 20.94
CA ARG A 105 -2.50 26.10 20.55
C ARG A 105 -3.57 25.32 19.81
N LEU A 106 -4.84 25.40 20.24
CA LEU A 106 -5.94 24.72 19.56
C LEU A 106 -6.15 25.29 18.14
N LEU A 107 -6.09 26.61 17.97
CA LEU A 107 -6.23 27.24 16.65
C LEU A 107 -5.07 26.85 15.73
N ASP A 108 -3.83 26.92 16.23
CA ASP A 108 -2.63 26.55 15.48
C ASP A 108 -2.72 25.07 15.03
N ALA A 109 -3.12 24.16 15.93
CA ALA A 109 -3.27 22.73 15.60
C ALA A 109 -4.39 22.45 14.59
N ILE A 110 -5.48 23.25 14.60
CA ILE A 110 -6.55 23.17 13.59
C ILE A 110 -6.04 23.66 12.23
N GLU A 111 -5.26 24.74 12.20
CA GLU A 111 -4.65 25.26 10.97
C GLU A 111 -3.67 24.26 10.38
N GLU A 112 -2.76 23.69 11.20
CA GLU A 112 -1.85 22.62 10.80
C GLU A 112 -2.58 21.41 10.25
N HIS A 113 -3.65 20.96 10.93
CA HIS A 113 -4.49 19.84 10.46
C HIS A 113 -5.13 20.13 9.11
N THR A 114 -5.74 21.31 8.96
CA THR A 114 -6.46 21.69 7.74
C THR A 114 -5.50 21.78 6.55
N THR A 115 -4.33 22.40 6.75
CA THR A 115 -3.29 22.49 5.71
C THR A 115 -2.77 21.11 5.33
N ALA A 116 -2.43 20.26 6.31
CA ALA A 116 -1.91 18.92 6.03
C ALA A 116 -2.94 18.02 5.32
N VAL A 117 -4.24 18.14 5.66
CA VAL A 117 -5.31 17.44 4.95
C VAL A 117 -5.44 17.92 3.50
N SER A 118 -5.43 19.24 3.27
CA SER A 118 -5.51 19.80 1.92
C SER A 118 -4.34 19.34 1.04
N GLU A 119 -3.11 19.43 1.57
CA GLU A 119 -1.91 18.96 0.87
C GLU A 119 -1.96 17.45 0.60
N LEU A 120 -2.49 16.66 1.55
CA LEU A 120 -2.63 15.22 1.37
C LEU A 120 -3.61 14.87 0.25
N ASP A 121 -4.71 15.61 0.14
CA ASP A 121 -5.70 15.42 -0.93
C ASP A 121 -5.10 15.80 -2.30
N ASP A 122 -4.35 16.90 -2.39
CA ASP A 122 -3.65 17.30 -3.62
C ASP A 122 -2.63 16.23 -4.07
N ILE A 123 -1.86 15.67 -3.12
CA ILE A 123 -0.88 14.61 -3.40
C ILE A 123 -1.59 13.33 -3.88
N ARG A 124 -2.72 12.97 -3.27
CA ARG A 124 -3.52 11.81 -3.70
C ARG A 124 -4.11 11.99 -5.08
N GLU A 125 -4.58 13.20 -5.41
CA GLU A 125 -5.06 13.51 -6.77
C GLU A 125 -3.94 13.33 -7.79
N LEU A 126 -2.74 13.86 -7.51
CA LEU A 126 -1.58 13.72 -8.38
C LEU A 126 -1.11 12.26 -8.52
N GLN A 127 -1.08 11.49 -7.43
CA GLN A 127 -0.80 10.05 -7.47
C GLN A 127 -1.78 9.32 -8.39
N ASN A 128 -3.07 9.58 -8.23
CA ASN A 128 -4.11 9.00 -9.08
C ASN A 128 -3.90 9.39 -10.54
N LEU A 129 -3.54 10.65 -10.83
CA LEU A 129 -3.25 11.10 -12.19
C LEU A 129 -2.06 10.35 -12.80
N VAL A 130 -0.97 10.15 -12.04
CA VAL A 130 0.19 9.34 -12.49
C VAL A 130 -0.23 7.91 -12.80
N ARG A 131 -0.99 7.28 -11.90
CA ARG A 131 -1.45 5.89 -12.06
C ARG A 131 -2.36 5.75 -13.28
N GLN A 132 -3.32 6.67 -13.46
CA GLN A 132 -4.22 6.68 -14.61
C GLN A 132 -3.47 6.90 -15.93
N PHE A 133 -2.47 7.78 -15.93
CA PHE A 133 -1.61 7.97 -17.10
C PHE A 133 -0.86 6.68 -17.46
N VAL A 134 -0.18 6.05 -16.50
CA VAL A 134 0.55 4.79 -16.73
C VAL A 134 -0.38 3.65 -17.18
N ILE A 135 -1.59 3.58 -16.63
CA ILE A 135 -2.62 2.63 -17.08
C ILE A 135 -3.02 2.92 -18.53
N GLY A 136 -3.27 4.19 -18.89
CA GLY A 136 -3.69 4.60 -20.24
C GLY A 136 -2.61 4.42 -21.32
N VAL A 137 -1.33 4.45 -20.92
CA VAL A 137 -0.20 4.11 -21.82
C VAL A 137 -0.34 2.68 -22.36
N ASP A 138 -0.92 1.77 -21.57
CA ASP A 138 -1.18 0.37 -21.95
C ASP A 138 0.09 -0.31 -22.52
N ALA A 139 1.15 -0.28 -21.71
CA ALA A 139 2.40 -0.91 -22.08
C ALA A 139 2.22 -2.44 -22.17
N PRO A 140 2.74 -3.10 -23.22
CA PRO A 140 2.47 -4.53 -23.44
C PRO A 140 3.24 -5.44 -22.47
N GLU A 141 4.38 -4.98 -21.97
CA GLU A 141 5.25 -5.75 -21.07
C GLU A 141 6.15 -4.84 -20.23
N GLY A 142 6.84 -5.44 -19.27
CA GLY A 142 7.81 -4.76 -18.41
C GLY A 142 7.16 -4.00 -17.25
N LEU A 143 7.95 -3.14 -16.61
CA LEU A 143 7.61 -2.54 -15.33
C LEU A 143 6.38 -1.60 -15.39
N LEU A 144 6.16 -0.89 -16.50
CA LEU A 144 4.93 -0.10 -16.67
C LEU A 144 3.68 -0.99 -16.74
N ALA A 145 3.76 -2.12 -17.45
CA ALA A 145 2.65 -3.08 -17.56
C ALA A 145 2.34 -3.73 -16.21
N GLU A 146 3.38 -4.16 -15.48
CA GLU A 146 3.29 -4.69 -14.12
C GLU A 146 2.62 -3.69 -13.15
N SER A 147 3.05 -2.43 -13.21
CA SER A 147 2.55 -1.38 -12.32
C SER A 147 1.10 -1.01 -12.66
N ALA A 148 0.78 -0.87 -13.94
CA ALA A 148 -0.59 -0.66 -14.41
C ALA A 148 -1.53 -1.78 -13.97
N ALA A 149 -1.14 -3.04 -14.15
CA ALA A 149 -1.92 -4.19 -13.72
C ALA A 149 -2.13 -4.21 -12.19
N GLY A 150 -1.13 -3.78 -11.42
CA GLY A 150 -1.22 -3.62 -9.97
C GLY A 150 -2.20 -2.53 -9.54
N TRP A 151 -2.09 -1.34 -10.13
CA TRP A 151 -2.93 -0.19 -9.78
C TRP A 151 -4.38 -0.30 -10.26
N GLN A 152 -4.66 -1.18 -11.22
CA GLN A 152 -6.04 -1.50 -11.60
C GLN A 152 -6.78 -2.33 -10.53
N ARG A 153 -6.05 -2.97 -9.61
CA ARG A 153 -6.66 -3.72 -8.51
C ARG A 153 -7.04 -2.74 -7.40
N SER A 154 -8.25 -2.89 -6.87
CA SER A 154 -8.63 -2.18 -5.64
C SER A 154 -7.71 -2.62 -4.49
N PRO A 155 -7.20 -1.68 -3.67
CA PRO A 155 -6.47 -2.02 -2.44
C PRO A 155 -7.41 -2.48 -1.31
N ASP A 156 -8.73 -2.49 -1.51
CA ASP A 156 -9.68 -2.89 -0.49
C ASP A 156 -9.54 -4.37 -0.14
N LEU A 157 -9.84 -4.69 1.13
CA LEU A 157 -9.87 -6.06 1.62
C LEU A 157 -10.88 -6.91 0.81
N PRO A 158 -10.45 -7.99 0.14
CA PRO A 158 -11.38 -8.85 -0.59
C PRO A 158 -12.34 -9.57 0.36
N ALA A 159 -13.61 -9.70 -0.04
CA ALA A 159 -14.66 -10.32 0.79
C ALA A 159 -14.41 -11.81 1.12
N SER A 160 -13.55 -12.49 0.36
CA SER A 160 -13.15 -13.88 0.62
C SER A 160 -12.16 -14.03 1.77
N VAL A 161 -11.57 -12.93 2.24
CA VAL A 161 -10.49 -12.93 3.23
C VAL A 161 -11.04 -12.82 4.65
N ILE A 162 -10.51 -13.64 5.56
CA ILE A 162 -10.77 -13.53 7.00
C ILE A 162 -9.57 -12.86 7.67
N THR A 163 -9.81 -11.80 8.45
CA THR A 163 -8.75 -11.03 9.11
C THR A 163 -8.63 -11.35 10.60
N PHE A 164 -7.40 -11.32 11.09
CA PHE A 164 -7.01 -11.45 12.48
C PHE A 164 -6.13 -10.26 12.84
N ASP A 165 -6.30 -9.75 14.06
CA ASP A 165 -5.57 -8.57 14.54
C ASP A 165 -4.06 -8.79 14.57
N ASP A 166 -3.59 -10.01 14.86
CA ASP A 166 -2.18 -10.36 14.89
C ASP A 166 -1.96 -11.88 14.75
N GLU A 167 -0.68 -12.30 14.77
CA GLU A 167 -0.30 -13.71 14.72
C GLU A 167 -0.79 -14.49 15.96
N ASP A 168 -0.85 -13.88 17.15
CA ASP A 168 -1.29 -14.55 18.36
C ASP A 168 -2.80 -14.88 18.30
N ALA A 169 -3.63 -13.96 17.83
CA ALA A 169 -5.05 -14.17 17.58
C ALA A 169 -5.27 -15.25 16.50
N PHE A 170 -4.45 -15.24 15.45
CA PHE A 170 -4.50 -16.26 14.41
C PHE A 170 -4.15 -17.65 14.94
N LEU A 171 -3.12 -17.78 15.77
CA LEU A 171 -2.71 -19.05 16.37
C LEU A 171 -3.69 -19.53 17.46
N THR A 172 -4.28 -18.61 18.22
CA THR A 172 -5.28 -18.92 19.25
C THR A 172 -6.56 -19.48 18.63
N ALA A 173 -6.94 -18.99 17.45
CA ALA A 173 -8.14 -19.47 16.75
C ALA A 173 -8.01 -20.92 16.27
N ASP A 174 -6.81 -21.40 15.96
CA ASP A 174 -6.55 -22.82 15.67
C ASP A 174 -5.11 -23.22 16.05
N SER A 175 -4.99 -23.96 17.15
CA SER A 175 -3.69 -24.40 17.67
C SER A 175 -2.94 -25.37 16.75
N ARG A 176 -3.56 -25.90 15.68
CA ARG A 176 -2.87 -26.73 14.68
C ARG A 176 -1.96 -25.90 13.77
N ARG A 177 -2.11 -24.56 13.75
CA ARG A 177 -1.30 -23.62 12.97
C ARG A 177 0.12 -23.44 13.55
N THR A 178 0.33 -23.81 14.80
CA THR A 178 1.63 -23.70 15.47
C THR A 178 2.59 -24.79 15.00
N SER A 179 3.85 -24.42 14.78
CA SER A 179 4.94 -25.40 14.69
C SER A 179 5.52 -25.71 16.07
N ASP A 180 6.05 -26.93 16.23
CA ASP A 180 6.80 -27.33 17.42
C ASP A 180 8.13 -26.57 17.47
N SER A 181 8.09 -25.34 17.96
CA SER A 181 9.27 -24.51 18.17
C SER A 181 9.99 -24.95 19.45
N GLN A 182 11.31 -25.19 19.35
CA GLN A 182 12.15 -25.51 20.52
C GLN A 182 12.35 -24.30 21.46
N TRP A 183 11.81 -23.13 21.12
CA TRP A 183 12.04 -21.86 21.80
C TRP A 183 10.97 -21.51 22.85
N GLY A 184 10.00 -22.41 23.09
CA GLY A 184 9.04 -22.27 24.19
C GLY A 184 7.91 -21.25 23.95
N TYR A 185 7.80 -20.70 22.74
CA TYR A 185 6.67 -19.86 22.29
C TYR A 185 6.11 -20.40 20.96
N PRO A 186 4.78 -20.40 20.76
CA PRO A 186 4.17 -20.83 19.50
C PRO A 186 4.59 -19.88 18.38
N ILE A 187 5.21 -20.42 17.34
CA ILE A 187 5.52 -19.66 16.12
C ILE A 187 4.66 -20.21 14.98
N LEU A 188 4.25 -19.29 14.10
CA LEU A 188 3.59 -19.60 12.85
C LEU A 188 4.46 -20.58 12.04
N GLY A 189 3.93 -21.78 11.80
CA GLY A 189 4.62 -22.78 10.99
C GLY A 189 4.50 -22.51 9.49
N GLY A 190 5.00 -23.45 8.69
CA GLY A 190 4.69 -23.53 7.26
C GLY A 190 5.74 -22.97 6.30
N ASP A 191 5.45 -23.14 5.02
CA ASP A 191 6.30 -22.72 3.91
C ASP A 191 6.04 -21.26 3.59
N VAL A 192 7.12 -20.51 3.33
CA VAL A 192 7.04 -19.08 3.01
C VAL A 192 7.28 -18.84 1.52
N PHE A 193 6.34 -18.14 0.88
CA PHE A 193 6.32 -17.81 -0.53
C PHE A 193 6.61 -16.31 -0.77
N GLY A 194 7.58 -15.76 -0.04
CA GLY A 194 8.08 -14.39 -0.19
C GLY A 194 7.68 -13.43 0.94
N HIS A 195 8.49 -12.39 1.13
CA HIS A 195 8.44 -11.46 2.27
C HIS A 195 8.20 -9.99 1.88
N GLN A 196 7.87 -9.72 0.61
CA GLN A 196 7.84 -8.37 0.06
C GLN A 196 6.55 -8.08 -0.70
N TRP A 197 5.46 -8.75 -0.30
CA TRP A 197 4.14 -8.56 -0.90
C TRP A 197 3.60 -7.18 -0.54
N ARG A 198 2.82 -6.60 -1.45
CA ARG A 198 2.44 -5.18 -1.42
C ARG A 198 0.93 -4.99 -1.44
N ARG A 199 0.51 -3.91 -0.81
CA ARG A 199 -0.84 -3.37 -0.82
C ARG A 199 -0.73 -1.87 -0.59
N ASP A 200 -1.31 -1.09 -1.48
CA ASP A 200 -1.28 0.37 -1.37
C ASP A 200 -1.89 0.80 -0.02
N GLY A 201 -1.27 1.79 0.63
CA GLY A 201 -1.63 2.22 1.98
C GLY A 201 -0.93 1.44 3.09
N ASP A 202 -0.46 0.22 2.83
CA ASP A 202 0.36 -0.55 3.77
C ASP A 202 1.87 -0.41 3.48
N ASP A 203 2.28 -0.14 2.25
CA ASP A 203 3.70 0.03 1.87
C ASP A 203 4.16 1.50 1.84
N ASP A 204 3.33 2.42 2.35
CA ASP A 204 3.61 3.85 2.47
C ASP A 204 4.43 4.16 3.73
N GLU A 205 5.72 3.82 3.70
CA GLU A 205 6.65 4.16 4.78
C GLU A 205 7.37 5.50 4.49
N PRO A 206 7.48 6.42 5.46
CA PRO A 206 8.18 7.70 5.26
C PRO A 206 9.63 7.55 4.80
N ASP A 207 10.30 6.46 5.19
CA ASP A 207 11.69 6.15 4.85
C ASP A 207 11.84 5.30 3.58
N SER A 208 10.72 4.91 2.93
CA SER A 208 10.77 4.16 1.67
C SER A 208 11.46 4.97 0.60
N ARG A 209 12.43 4.37 -0.10
CA ARG A 209 13.04 5.03 -1.25
C ARG A 209 12.06 4.99 -2.42
N PRO A 210 12.08 5.99 -3.30
CA PRO A 210 11.19 6.07 -4.47
C PRO A 210 11.14 4.85 -5.39
N LEU A 211 12.17 4.00 -5.39
CA LEU A 211 12.23 2.76 -6.19
C LEU A 211 12.09 1.48 -5.35
N ASP A 212 11.87 1.61 -4.04
CA ASP A 212 11.64 0.46 -3.17
C ASP A 212 10.27 -0.13 -3.49
N ARG A 213 10.30 -1.32 -4.14
CA ARG A 213 9.11 -2.10 -4.51
C ARG A 213 8.90 -3.25 -3.53
N SER A 214 9.17 -3.04 -2.25
CA SER A 214 8.95 -4.02 -1.18
C SER A 214 7.81 -3.57 -0.30
N GLY A 215 6.87 -4.48 0.00
CA GLY A 215 5.83 -4.22 0.98
C GLY A 215 6.05 -5.03 2.27
N PRO A 216 5.28 -4.74 3.33
CA PRO A 216 5.45 -5.35 4.65
C PRO A 216 4.83 -6.75 4.75
N TRP A 217 4.25 -7.29 3.67
CA TRP A 217 3.49 -8.54 3.73
C TRP A 217 4.36 -9.76 3.38
N MET A 218 4.16 -10.82 4.15
CA MET A 218 4.71 -12.16 3.89
C MET A 218 3.56 -13.11 3.55
N LEU A 219 3.71 -13.93 2.52
CA LEU A 219 2.75 -14.95 2.09
C LEU A 219 3.24 -16.33 2.50
N GLY A 220 2.37 -17.14 3.07
CA GLY A 220 2.72 -18.47 3.55
C GLY A 220 1.62 -19.51 3.37
N TYR A 221 2.02 -20.77 3.53
CA TYR A 221 1.16 -21.94 3.49
C TYR A 221 1.39 -22.83 4.71
N LEU A 222 0.32 -23.19 5.40
CA LEU A 222 0.33 -24.11 6.54
C LEU A 222 -0.05 -25.52 6.09
N GLU A 223 0.94 -26.39 5.92
CA GLU A 223 0.71 -27.77 5.47
C GLU A 223 -0.27 -28.55 6.37
N ARG A 224 -0.18 -28.33 7.68
CA ARG A 224 -1.00 -29.07 8.66
C ARG A 224 -2.50 -28.75 8.59
N THR A 225 -2.85 -27.53 8.22
CA THR A 225 -4.25 -27.07 8.12
C THR A 225 -4.71 -26.89 6.68
N GLY A 226 -3.79 -26.89 5.71
CA GLY A 226 -4.07 -26.59 4.31
C GLY A 226 -4.42 -25.11 4.08
N GLU A 227 -3.96 -24.21 4.95
CA GLU A 227 -4.32 -22.80 4.92
C GLU A 227 -3.29 -21.96 4.17
N ILE A 228 -3.75 -21.07 3.28
CA ILE A 228 -2.91 -20.03 2.67
C ILE A 228 -3.21 -18.71 3.39
N TYR A 229 -2.17 -18.02 3.84
CA TYR A 229 -2.29 -16.80 4.64
C TYR A 229 -1.26 -15.74 4.24
N VAL A 230 -1.54 -14.48 4.54
CA VAL A 230 -0.53 -13.42 4.57
C VAL A 230 -0.43 -12.80 5.96
N THR A 231 0.77 -12.40 6.36
CA THR A 231 1.03 -11.68 7.62
C THR A 231 1.73 -10.36 7.34
N ARG A 232 1.27 -9.29 7.98
CA ARG A 232 1.85 -7.95 7.88
C ARG A 232 2.91 -7.77 8.95
N ARG A 233 4.15 -7.58 8.50
CA ARG A 233 5.35 -7.40 9.34
C ARG A 233 6.02 -6.09 8.95
N GLY A 234 5.64 -4.99 9.61
CA GLY A 234 6.25 -3.67 9.45
C GLY A 234 6.16 -2.91 10.78
N GLY A 235 7.27 -2.35 11.26
CA GLY A 235 7.32 -1.71 12.58
C GLY A 235 6.47 -0.43 12.70
N TYR A 236 6.07 0.14 11.57
CA TYR A 236 5.24 1.34 11.47
C TYR A 236 3.74 1.05 11.35
N LEU A 237 3.34 -0.23 11.20
CA LEU A 237 1.94 -0.65 11.13
C LEU A 237 1.58 -1.57 12.28
N LEU A 238 0.29 -1.59 12.61
CA LEU A 238 -0.24 -2.65 13.44
C LEU A 238 -0.02 -4.00 12.73
N PRO A 239 0.39 -5.05 13.45
CA PRO A 239 0.39 -6.40 12.91
C PRO A 239 -1.00 -6.75 12.34
N GLN A 240 -1.05 -7.71 11.43
CA GLN A 240 -2.31 -8.26 10.93
C GLN A 240 -2.05 -9.58 10.22
N VAL A 241 -2.99 -10.52 10.32
CA VAL A 241 -2.96 -11.76 9.53
C VAL A 241 -4.24 -11.89 8.72
N TRP A 242 -4.10 -12.25 7.45
CA TRP A 242 -5.22 -12.55 6.56
C TRP A 242 -5.17 -14.02 6.19
N LEU A 243 -6.27 -14.74 6.45
CA LEU A 243 -6.49 -16.07 5.91
C LEU A 243 -7.14 -15.92 4.53
N LEU A 244 -6.42 -16.34 3.49
CA LEU A 244 -6.83 -16.19 2.10
C LEU A 244 -7.74 -17.32 1.62
N GLY A 245 -7.53 -18.54 2.14
CA GLY A 245 -8.34 -19.69 1.78
C GLY A 245 -7.85 -21.01 2.37
N ALA A 246 -8.77 -21.96 2.49
CA ALA A 246 -8.55 -23.31 2.98
C ALA A 246 -9.78 -24.21 2.72
N PRO A 247 -9.64 -25.55 2.77
CA PRO A 247 -8.38 -26.30 2.83
C PRO A 247 -7.80 -26.55 1.43
N PHE A 248 -6.48 -26.49 1.30
CA PHE A 248 -5.74 -26.86 0.09
C PHE A 248 -4.83 -28.06 0.34
N SER A 249 -4.62 -28.87 -0.71
CA SER A 249 -3.48 -29.80 -0.73
C SER A 249 -2.18 -29.04 -0.92
N ALA A 250 -1.07 -29.57 -0.41
CA ALA A 250 0.25 -28.95 -0.56
C ALA A 250 0.62 -28.73 -2.02
N ALA A 251 0.39 -29.73 -2.88
CA ALA A 251 0.69 -29.64 -4.31
C ALA A 251 -0.07 -28.48 -4.98
N ARG A 252 -1.37 -28.34 -4.69
CA ARG A 252 -2.19 -27.27 -5.26
C ARG A 252 -1.80 -25.90 -4.74
N ALA A 253 -1.58 -25.77 -3.42
CA ALA A 253 -1.10 -24.53 -2.83
C ALA A 253 0.23 -24.09 -3.45
N HIS A 254 1.20 -25.01 -3.58
CA HIS A 254 2.50 -24.72 -4.19
C HIS A 254 2.39 -24.30 -5.65
N GLU A 255 1.52 -24.96 -6.44
CA GLU A 255 1.26 -24.59 -7.83
C GLU A 255 0.77 -23.14 -7.95
N ILE A 256 -0.25 -22.78 -7.16
CA ILE A 256 -0.83 -21.43 -7.15
C ILE A 256 0.24 -20.41 -6.71
N LEU A 257 0.85 -20.64 -5.54
CA LEU A 257 1.75 -19.68 -4.90
C LEU A 257 3.03 -19.48 -5.70
N THR A 258 3.61 -20.53 -6.27
CA THR A 258 4.80 -20.42 -7.15
C THR A 258 4.46 -19.67 -8.44
N GLY A 259 3.25 -19.84 -8.97
CA GLY A 259 2.79 -19.13 -10.17
C GLY A 259 2.68 -17.61 -9.96
N ILE A 260 2.30 -17.17 -8.77
CA ILE A 260 2.12 -15.73 -8.46
C ILE A 260 3.34 -15.08 -7.80
N GLN A 261 4.26 -15.86 -7.21
CA GLN A 261 5.42 -15.34 -6.49
C GLN A 261 6.28 -14.34 -7.28
N PRO A 262 6.55 -14.50 -8.59
CA PRO A 262 7.29 -13.51 -9.37
C PRO A 262 6.66 -12.10 -9.36
N ARG A 263 5.36 -12.02 -9.11
CA ARG A 263 4.56 -10.79 -9.10
C ARG A 263 4.48 -10.11 -7.72
N MET A 264 5.19 -10.63 -6.71
CA MET A 264 5.11 -10.11 -5.33
C MET A 264 5.43 -8.62 -5.20
N ARG A 265 6.26 -8.06 -6.11
CA ARG A 265 6.66 -6.63 -6.09
C ARG A 265 5.75 -5.70 -6.89
N GLU A 266 4.73 -6.25 -7.55
CA GLU A 266 3.69 -5.44 -8.19
C GLU A 266 2.87 -4.70 -7.12
N PRO A 267 2.34 -3.49 -7.42
CA PRO A 267 1.33 -2.86 -6.58
C PRO A 267 0.15 -3.81 -6.35
N ASN A 268 -0.40 -3.79 -5.13
CA ASN A 268 -1.55 -4.63 -4.73
C ASN A 268 -1.37 -6.13 -5.02
N SER A 269 -0.14 -6.65 -4.92
CA SER A 269 0.16 -8.08 -5.10
C SER A 269 -0.48 -8.99 -4.04
N VAL A 270 -0.75 -8.47 -2.84
CA VAL A 270 -1.53 -9.21 -1.82
C VAL A 270 -2.96 -9.45 -2.31
N ILE A 271 -3.55 -8.47 -2.99
CA ILE A 271 -4.90 -8.57 -3.56
C ILE A 271 -4.91 -9.59 -4.72
N LEU A 272 -3.86 -9.59 -5.54
CA LEU A 272 -3.64 -10.62 -6.55
C LEU A 272 -3.59 -12.02 -5.93
N ALA A 273 -2.87 -12.20 -4.83
CA ALA A 273 -2.78 -13.48 -4.13
C ALA A 273 -4.15 -13.94 -3.60
N ALA A 274 -4.89 -13.03 -2.96
CA ALA A 274 -6.23 -13.33 -2.46
C ALA A 274 -7.20 -13.73 -3.59
N ALA A 275 -7.16 -13.03 -4.73
CA ALA A 275 -7.98 -13.36 -5.89
C ALA A 275 -7.63 -14.72 -6.49
N ALA A 276 -6.34 -15.02 -6.68
CA ALA A 276 -5.89 -16.31 -7.22
C ALA A 276 -6.29 -17.49 -6.31
N VAL A 277 -6.21 -17.30 -4.99
CA VAL A 277 -6.65 -18.30 -4.01
C VAL A 277 -8.17 -18.50 -4.06
N ALA A 278 -8.94 -17.42 -4.15
CA ALA A 278 -10.40 -17.49 -4.23
C ALA A 278 -10.88 -18.18 -5.52
N GLU A 279 -10.24 -17.90 -6.66
CA GLU A 279 -10.52 -18.56 -7.94
C GLU A 279 -10.23 -20.07 -7.84
N ALA A 280 -9.08 -20.44 -7.28
CA ALA A 280 -8.74 -21.86 -7.10
C ALA A 280 -9.73 -22.60 -6.18
N LEU A 281 -10.25 -21.96 -5.14
CA LEU A 281 -11.32 -22.54 -4.32
C LEU A 281 -12.59 -22.76 -5.15
N HIS A 282 -12.96 -21.83 -6.03
CA HIS A 282 -14.16 -21.95 -6.85
C HIS A 282 -14.06 -23.12 -7.85
N ASP A 283 -12.89 -23.32 -8.44
CA ASP A 283 -12.62 -24.42 -9.37
C ASP A 283 -12.74 -25.79 -8.69
N GLU A 284 -12.26 -25.94 -7.46
CA GLU A 284 -12.38 -27.20 -6.71
C GLU A 284 -13.83 -27.55 -6.39
N HIS A 285 -14.64 -26.55 -6.00
CA HIS A 285 -16.07 -26.76 -5.73
C HIS A 285 -16.84 -27.10 -7.01
N SER A 286 -16.51 -26.46 -8.13
CA SER A 286 -17.16 -26.69 -9.43
C SER A 286 -16.80 -28.07 -10.00
N GLY A 287 -15.52 -28.47 -9.94
CA GLY A 287 -15.06 -29.78 -10.40
C GLY A 287 -15.66 -30.96 -9.63
N ASN A 288 -15.96 -30.78 -8.34
CA ASN A 288 -16.55 -31.83 -7.52
C ASN A 288 -18.05 -32.07 -7.81
N THR A 289 -18.75 -31.07 -8.35
CA THR A 289 -20.18 -31.21 -8.73
C THR A 289 -20.40 -31.86 -10.11
N GLY A 290 -19.37 -31.92 -10.97
CA GLY A 290 -19.45 -32.49 -12.31
C GLY A 290 -19.15 -34.00 -12.42
N SER A 291 -18.71 -34.64 -11.34
CA SER A 291 -18.32 -36.07 -11.33
C SER A 291 -19.36 -37.00 -10.67
N ALA A 292 -20.62 -36.55 -10.58
CA ALA A 292 -21.76 -37.35 -10.15
C ALA A 292 -22.78 -37.50 -11.29
N ALA A 293 -22.40 -38.23 -12.34
CA ALA A 293 -23.30 -38.71 -13.40
C ALA A 293 -22.85 -40.09 -13.87
#